data_AF-A0A924QVS3-F1
#
_entry.id   AF-A0A924QVS3-F1
#
_cell.length_a   1.000
_cell.length_b   1.000
_cell.length_c   1.000
_cell.angle_alpha   90.00
_cell.angle_beta   90.00
_cell.angle_gamma   90.00
#
_symmetry.space_group_name_H-M   'P 1'
#
loop_
_entity.id
_entity.type
_entity.pdbx_description
1 polymer ?
#
loop_
_entity_poly.entity_id
_entity_poly.type
_entity_poly.pdbx_seq_one_letter_code
_entity_poly.pdbx_strand_id
1 'polypeptide(L)'
;QTNKFTTYEAAHQQMEILNEQLSTHKQQLSTIPFIIICDDSSFVAERIGNYLWVAYTRCNPSHDIYGINSFTENKHWGCKGPLVIDARIKPHHAPPVEKVPAIEKKIDYLFEKGGSLYNII
;
A
#
# COMPACT_ATOMS: atom_id res chain seq x y z
N GLN A 1 2.97 -8.20 -8.89
CA GLN A 1 3.49 -7.76 -7.58
C GLN A 1 4.89 -7.21 -7.77
N THR A 2 5.24 -6.15 -7.04
CA THR A 2 6.60 -5.60 -7.04
C THR A 2 7.53 -6.40 -6.15
N ASN A 3 8.84 -6.30 -6.39
CA ASN A 3 9.84 -6.79 -5.45
C ASN A 3 9.71 -6.08 -4.09
N LYS A 4 10.10 -6.78 -3.02
CA LYS A 4 10.16 -6.22 -1.66
C LYS A 4 11.03 -4.96 -1.65
N PHE A 5 10.66 -4.02 -0.80
CA PHE A 5 11.49 -2.85 -0.54
C PHE A 5 12.85 -3.28 0.04
N THR A 6 13.92 -2.60 -0.38
CA THR A 6 15.28 -2.83 0.12
C THR A 6 15.85 -1.54 0.70
N THR A 7 16.07 -0.54 -0.15
CA THR A 7 16.55 0.80 0.23
C THR A 7 15.78 1.88 -0.51
N TYR A 8 15.85 3.11 -0.02
CA TYR A 8 15.18 4.25 -0.67
C TYR A 8 15.81 4.59 -2.02
N GLU A 9 17.11 4.40 -2.18
CA GLU A 9 17.80 4.61 -3.46
C GLU A 9 17.27 3.64 -4.53
N ALA A 10 17.14 2.36 -4.17
CA ALA A 10 16.58 1.35 -5.07
C ALA A 10 15.09 1.62 -5.35
N ALA A 11 14.32 2.04 -4.34
CA ALA A 11 12.92 2.42 -4.53
C ALA A 11 12.79 3.61 -5.49
N HIS A 12 13.60 4.65 -5.32
CA HIS A 12 13.61 5.81 -6.20
C HIS A 12 13.92 5.42 -7.66
N GLN A 13 14.94 4.58 -7.88
CA GLN A 13 15.25 4.06 -9.22
C GLN A 13 14.07 3.28 -9.83
N GLN A 14 13.39 2.45 -9.04
CA GLN A 14 12.20 1.72 -9.49
C GLN A 14 11.05 2.68 -9.87
N MET A 15 10.87 3.76 -9.12
CA MET A 15 9.84 4.78 -9.42
C MET A 15 10.18 5.60 -10.66
N GLU A 16 11.46 5.88 -10.93
CA GLU A 16 11.88 6.52 -12.18
C GLU A 16 11.63 5.61 -13.39
N ILE A 17 11.93 4.31 -13.30
CA ILE A 17 11.61 3.35 -14.35
C ILE A 17 10.10 3.29 -14.60
N LEU A 18 9.29 3.27 -13.53
CA LEU A 18 7.84 3.31 -13.62
C LEU A 18 7.35 4.60 -14.28
N ASN A 19 7.93 5.73 -13.90
CA ASN A 19 7.64 7.03 -14.48
C ASN A 19 7.93 7.04 -15.99
N GLU A 20 9.10 6.55 -16.42
CA GLU A 20 9.45 6.45 -17.84
C GLU A 20 8.42 5.63 -18.63
N GLN A 21 8.05 4.46 -18.11
CA GLN A 21 7.06 3.57 -18.74
C GLN A 21 5.67 4.21 -18.88
N LEU A 22 5.27 5.01 -17.89
CA LEU A 22 3.93 5.60 -17.82
C LEU A 22 3.85 7.03 -18.37
N SER A 23 4.98 7.73 -18.52
CA SER A 23 5.06 9.15 -18.88
C SER A 23 4.37 9.48 -20.21
N THR A 24 4.37 8.53 -21.15
CA THR A 24 3.78 8.63 -22.49
C THR A 24 2.29 8.29 -22.53
N HIS A 25 1.74 7.69 -21.47
CA HIS A 25 0.36 7.17 -21.40
C HIS A 25 -0.61 8.14 -20.73
N LYS A 26 -0.41 9.46 -20.90
CA LYS A 26 -1.15 10.50 -20.16
C LYS A 26 -2.67 10.38 -20.29
N GLN A 27 -3.18 10.05 -21.47
CA GLN A 27 -4.62 9.96 -21.70
C GLN A 27 -5.24 8.79 -20.92
N GLN A 28 -4.59 7.62 -20.94
CA GLN A 28 -5.06 6.44 -20.20
C GLN A 28 -4.99 6.65 -18.68
N LEU A 29 -4.06 7.46 -18.20
CA LEU A 29 -3.87 7.72 -16.77
C LEU A 29 -4.72 8.88 -16.24
N SER A 30 -5.42 9.62 -17.10
CA SER A 30 -6.15 10.85 -16.72
C SER A 30 -7.25 10.64 -15.67
N THR A 31 -7.79 9.42 -15.55
CA THR A 31 -8.83 9.06 -14.57
C THR A 31 -8.28 8.38 -13.33
N ILE A 32 -6.96 8.21 -13.22
CA ILE A 32 -6.31 7.52 -12.11
C ILE A 32 -5.65 8.56 -11.19
N PRO A 33 -6.19 8.80 -9.98
CA PRO A 33 -5.61 9.78 -9.07
C PRO A 33 -4.35 9.25 -8.37
N PHE A 34 -4.37 7.96 -8.00
CA PHE A 34 -3.34 7.33 -7.17
C PHE A 34 -2.88 6.00 -7.77
N ILE A 35 -1.59 5.73 -7.67
CA ILE A 35 -0.98 4.41 -7.88
C ILE A 35 -0.33 4.01 -6.56
N ILE A 36 -0.71 2.86 -6.02
CA ILE A 36 -0.17 2.34 -4.75
C ILE A 36 0.81 1.20 -5.04
N ILE A 37 2.07 1.40 -4.67
CA ILE A 37 3.08 0.35 -4.72
C ILE A 37 3.03 -0.41 -3.39
N CYS A 38 2.77 -1.70 -3.43
CA CYS A 38 2.53 -2.51 -2.25
C CYS A 38 3.00 -3.95 -2.44
N ASP A 39 3.23 -4.66 -1.32
CA ASP A 39 3.70 -6.06 -1.34
C ASP A 39 2.63 -7.03 -1.87
N ASP A 40 1.34 -6.78 -1.60
CA ASP A 40 0.21 -7.61 -2.03
C ASP A 40 -0.93 -6.74 -2.56
N SER A 41 -0.97 -6.61 -3.88
CA SER A 41 -2.01 -5.84 -4.57
C SER A 41 -3.40 -6.49 -4.47
N SER A 42 -3.48 -7.81 -4.38
CA SER A 42 -4.75 -8.52 -4.28
C SER A 42 -5.40 -8.24 -2.92
N PHE A 43 -4.63 -8.31 -1.84
CA PHE A 43 -5.09 -7.93 -0.50
C PHE A 43 -5.49 -6.44 -0.45
N VAL A 44 -4.66 -5.54 -1.00
CA VAL A 44 -4.95 -4.10 -1.00
C VAL A 44 -6.23 -3.77 -1.76
N ALA A 45 -6.47 -4.43 -2.90
CA ALA A 45 -7.63 -4.18 -3.76
C ALA A 45 -8.94 -4.83 -3.25
N GLU A 46 -8.86 -5.81 -2.34
CA GLU A 46 -10.02 -6.58 -1.87
C GLU A 46 -11.11 -5.70 -1.23
N ARG A 47 -10.71 -4.69 -0.44
CA ARG A 47 -11.64 -3.77 0.24
C ARG A 47 -10.98 -2.44 0.57
N ILE A 48 -11.78 -1.38 0.64
CA ILE A 48 -11.29 -0.02 0.91
C ILE A 48 -10.49 0.07 2.22
N GLY A 49 -10.87 -0.68 3.27
CA GLY A 49 -10.15 -0.68 4.53
C GLY A 49 -8.71 -1.20 4.42
N ASN A 50 -8.45 -2.15 3.51
CA ASN A 50 -7.10 -2.68 3.29
C ASN A 50 -6.23 -1.63 2.60
N TYR A 51 -6.77 -0.96 1.58
CA TYR A 51 -6.13 0.19 0.96
C TYR A 51 -5.79 1.28 1.98
N LEU A 52 -6.76 1.71 2.79
CA LEU A 52 -6.54 2.75 3.79
C LEU A 52 -5.46 2.34 4.79
N TRP A 53 -5.54 1.11 5.32
CA TRP A 53 -4.55 0.63 6.26
C TRP A 53 -3.16 0.56 5.64
N VAL A 54 -3.00 -0.09 4.49
CA VAL A 54 -1.68 -0.26 3.85
C VAL A 54 -1.08 1.07 3.43
N ALA A 55 -1.82 1.90 2.69
CA ALA A 55 -1.30 3.14 2.14
C ALA A 55 -0.90 4.15 3.23
N TYR A 56 -1.70 4.30 4.29
CA TYR A 56 -1.51 5.38 5.26
C TYR A 56 -0.78 4.97 6.53
N THR A 57 -0.56 3.67 6.78
CA THR A 57 0.27 3.21 7.91
C THR A 57 1.70 2.82 7.52
N ARG A 58 1.99 2.67 6.22
CA ARG A 58 3.31 2.23 5.72
C ARG A 58 4.02 3.28 4.87
N CYS A 59 3.39 4.42 4.60
CA CYS A 59 3.99 5.52 3.84
C CYS A 59 4.59 6.55 4.78
N ASN A 60 5.86 6.91 4.54
CA ASN A 60 6.50 8.11 5.03
C ASN A 60 6.39 9.22 3.97
N PRO A 61 5.53 10.25 4.15
CA PRO A 61 5.25 11.24 3.11
C PRO A 61 6.47 11.96 2.51
N SER A 62 7.56 12.08 3.27
CA SER A 62 8.78 12.75 2.78
C SER A 62 9.65 11.89 1.86
N HIS A 63 9.49 10.56 1.89
CA HIS A 63 10.37 9.63 1.18
C HIS A 63 9.61 8.70 0.21
N ASP A 64 8.33 8.43 0.47
CA ASP A 64 7.53 7.42 -0.24
C ASP A 64 6.55 8.04 -1.26
N ILE A 65 6.62 9.35 -1.49
CA ILE A 65 5.74 10.06 -2.42
C ILE A 65 6.50 10.38 -3.71
N TYR A 66 5.94 9.89 -4.81
CA TYR A 66 6.43 10.09 -6.16
C TYR A 66 5.27 10.48 -7.07
N GLY A 67 5.54 10.77 -8.33
CA GLY A 67 4.48 11.11 -9.27
C GLY A 67 4.89 10.89 -10.71
N ILE A 68 3.93 10.49 -11.54
CA ILE A 68 4.16 10.36 -12.98
C ILE A 68 4.27 11.75 -13.58
N ASN A 69 5.35 12.01 -14.33
CA ASN A 69 5.73 13.33 -14.81
C ASN A 69 5.78 14.36 -13.67
N SER A 70 6.50 14.04 -12.58
CA SER A 70 6.70 14.96 -11.46
C SER A 70 7.48 16.22 -11.89
N PHE A 71 7.24 17.32 -11.19
CA PHE A 71 7.89 18.60 -11.44
C PHE A 71 7.95 19.44 -10.17
N THR A 72 8.85 20.42 -10.16
CA THR A 72 8.90 21.45 -9.13
C THR A 72 8.83 22.81 -9.81
N GLU A 73 7.80 23.59 -9.48
CA GLU A 73 7.60 24.95 -10.01
C GLU A 73 7.35 25.89 -8.83
N ASN A 74 8.10 26.99 -8.74
CA ASN A 74 7.97 27.96 -7.64
C ASN A 74 8.08 27.33 -6.23
N LYS A 75 9.00 26.35 -6.06
CA LYS A 75 9.18 25.54 -4.84
C LYS A 75 7.97 24.67 -4.45
N HIS A 76 6.98 24.56 -5.32
CA HIS A 76 5.87 23.63 -5.17
C HIS A 76 6.16 22.37 -5.98
N TRP A 77 6.17 21.22 -5.31
CA TRP A 77 6.28 19.92 -5.97
C TRP A 77 4.89 19.44 -6.40
N GLY A 78 4.81 18.84 -7.58
CA GLY A 78 3.59 18.23 -8.08
C GLY A 78 3.86 17.20 -9.17
N CYS A 79 2.81 16.64 -9.75
CA CYS A 79 2.90 15.70 -10.86
C CYS A 79 1.75 15.91 -11.85
N LYS A 80 2.02 15.63 -13.14
CA LYS A 80 1.02 15.79 -14.22
C LYS A 80 0.20 14.52 -14.47
N GLY A 81 0.65 13.39 -13.94
CA GLY A 81 -0.10 12.14 -13.91
C GLY A 81 -0.46 11.74 -12.47
N PRO A 82 -0.78 10.45 -12.25
CA PRO A 82 -1.13 9.94 -10.94
C PRO A 82 -0.03 10.18 -9.90
N LEU A 83 -0.45 10.45 -8.66
CA LEU A 83 0.45 10.43 -7.51
C LEU A 83 0.76 8.97 -7.16
N VAL A 84 2.04 8.67 -6.96
CA VAL A 84 2.52 7.33 -6.66
C VAL A 84 2.91 7.28 -5.18
N ILE A 85 2.38 6.30 -4.45
CA ILE A 85 2.64 6.10 -3.02
C ILE A 85 3.33 4.75 -2.83
N ASP A 86 4.54 4.75 -2.28
CA ASP A 86 5.23 3.51 -1.90
C ASP A 86 4.82 3.06 -0.49
N ALA A 87 3.87 2.13 -0.44
CA ALA A 87 3.33 1.53 0.77
C ALA A 87 3.94 0.15 1.08
N ARG A 88 5.07 -0.22 0.46
CA ARG A 88 5.77 -1.47 0.80
C ARG A 88 6.28 -1.43 2.24
N ILE A 89 6.42 -2.60 2.85
CA ILE A 89 6.99 -2.73 4.20
C ILE A 89 8.49 -2.38 4.18
N LYS A 90 8.93 -1.50 5.08
CA LYS A 90 10.35 -1.12 5.24
C LYS A 90 11.01 -1.96 6.36
N PRO A 91 12.34 -2.13 6.35
CA PRO A 91 13.04 -2.96 7.35
C PRO A 91 12.86 -2.53 8.80
N HIS A 92 12.56 -1.25 9.04
CA HIS A 92 12.33 -0.70 10.37
C HIS A 92 10.86 -0.74 10.81
N HIS A 93 9.94 -1.18 9.95
CA HIS A 93 8.54 -1.40 10.36
C HIS A 93 8.45 -2.60 11.30
N ALA A 94 7.54 -2.52 12.25
CA ALA A 94 7.17 -3.67 13.04
C ALA A 94 6.63 -4.79 12.12
N PRO A 95 6.92 -6.07 12.42
CA PRO A 95 6.29 -7.17 11.70
C PRO A 95 4.77 -7.10 11.86
N PRO A 96 4.00 -7.55 10.85
CA PRO A 96 2.56 -7.57 10.94
C PRO A 96 2.10 -8.47 12.09
N VAL A 97 1.05 -8.05 12.79
CA VAL A 97 0.38 -8.90 13.78
C VAL A 97 -0.47 -9.91 13.02
N GLU A 98 -0.03 -11.16 13.01
CA GLU A 98 -0.75 -12.26 12.36
C GLU A 98 -1.46 -13.12 13.41
N LYS A 99 -2.66 -13.59 13.05
CA LYS A 99 -3.39 -14.54 13.89
C LYS A 99 -2.70 -15.90 13.82
N VAL A 100 -2.63 -16.58 14.95
CA VAL A 100 -2.16 -17.98 15.00
C VAL A 100 -3.38 -18.90 14.89
N PRO A 101 -3.56 -19.64 13.78
CA PRO A 101 -4.80 -20.40 13.55
C PRO A 101 -5.09 -21.42 14.65
N ALA A 102 -4.05 -22.04 15.20
CA ALA A 102 -4.17 -22.99 16.31
C ALA A 102 -4.63 -22.34 17.63
N ILE A 103 -4.41 -21.03 17.82
CA ILE A 103 -4.89 -20.29 18.98
C ILE A 103 -6.30 -19.78 18.73
N GLU A 104 -6.61 -19.30 17.53
CA GLU A 104 -7.96 -18.90 17.14
C GLU A 104 -8.94 -20.08 17.32
N LYS A 105 -8.56 -21.28 16.88
CA LYS A 105 -9.38 -22.49 17.05
C LYS A 105 -9.70 -22.85 18.50
N LYS A 106 -8.87 -22.42 19.48
CA LYS A 106 -9.12 -22.70 20.91
C LYS A 106 -10.31 -21.93 21.46
N ILE A 107 -10.75 -20.86 20.79
CA ILE A 107 -11.87 -20.02 21.24
C ILE A 107 -13.13 -20.21 20.41
N ASP A 108 -13.10 -21.01 19.34
CA ASP A 108 -14.26 -21.26 18.45
C ASP A 108 -15.51 -21.71 19.25
N TYR A 109 -15.33 -22.59 20.23
CA TYR A 109 -16.42 -23.11 21.07
C TYR A 109 -17.20 -22.02 21.82
N LEU A 110 -16.60 -20.85 22.07
CA LEU A 110 -17.29 -19.73 22.72
C LEU A 110 -18.37 -19.12 21.82
N PHE A 111 -18.17 -19.17 20.50
CA PHE A 111 -19.06 -18.60 19.49
C PHE A 111 -19.99 -19.64 18.86
N GLU A 112 -19.80 -20.93 19.13
CA GLU A 112 -20.70 -22.00 18.72
C GLU A 112 -22.03 -21.99 19.48
N LYS A 113 -23.04 -22.71 18.96
CA LYS A 113 -24.36 -22.80 19.59
C LYS A 113 -24.25 -23.36 21.01
N GLY A 114 -24.63 -22.55 21.99
CA GLY A 114 -24.55 -22.88 23.42
C GLY A 114 -23.30 -22.31 24.13
N GLY A 115 -22.38 -21.68 23.39
CA GLY A 115 -21.26 -20.93 23.93
C GLY A 115 -21.67 -19.58 24.53
N SER A 116 -20.83 -19.02 25.39
CA SER A 116 -21.11 -17.76 26.11
C SER A 116 -21.13 -16.52 25.21
N LEU A 117 -20.55 -16.60 24.01
CA LEU A 117 -20.51 -15.52 23.02
C LEU A 117 -21.36 -15.82 21.78
N TYR A 118 -22.26 -16.80 21.85
CA TYR A 118 -23.14 -17.15 20.75
C TYR A 118 -24.02 -15.95 20.32
N ASN A 119 -24.00 -15.63 19.02
CA ASN A 119 -24.70 -14.49 18.38
C ASN A 119 -24.29 -13.08 18.86
N ILE A 120 -23.11 -12.89 19.45
CA ILE A 120 -22.62 -11.56 19.87
C ILE A 120 -21.94 -10.78 18.72
N ILE A 121 -21.54 -11.46 17.64
CA ILE A 121 -20.84 -10.87 16.48
C ILE A 121 -21.41 -11.49 15.20
#